data_AF-A0A933PDG2-F1
#
_entry.id   AF-A0A933PDG2-F1
#
_cell.length_a   1.000
_cell.length_b   1.000
_cell.length_c   1.000
_cell.angle_alpha   90.00
_cell.angle_beta   90.00
_cell.angle_gamma   90.00
#
_symmetry.space_group_name_H-M   'P 1'
#
loop_
_entity.id
_entity.type
_entity.pdbx_description
1 polymer ?
#
loop_
_entity_poly.entity_id
_entity_poly.type
_entity_poly.pdbx_seq_one_letter_code
_entity_poly.pdbx_strand_id
1 'polypeptide(L)'
;MSDDTAEAAKHHLHKCLRWARDEVLPKLDGLDEYDVRRPMTRTGLNLLGLVKHLAFFEASYFGFAFGRPYPEAIPVVDESFRNPDLMWVPVDESREQVVEGYRRACRHADATIEALPIDAVGRVPWWGTDDVPLFNVMAHMLGETRQHLGHMDLIREQLDGRVGEDVEPLSSEDAADFARRWRRTEKAARVAGHRFVPAGFVAPRSLVHDRVRLEPLGPQHNDADHAAWTSSIDHVRATPGYPDGDWPPAGGMTLEENLADLTRHARDFETRRGFTFTVLDPADGDVIGCVYLYPAADEHDVVVQSWVRADHADLDAVLADAVRQWIDSEWPWTRPDRPGR
;
A
#
# COMPACT_ATOMS: atom_id res chain seq x y z
N MET A 1 3.87 13.06 -42.12
CA MET A 1 2.79 12.05 -42.03
C MET A 1 1.84 12.29 -43.18
N SER A 2 1.16 11.27 -43.71
CA SER A 2 0.01 11.53 -44.58
C SER A 2 -1.12 12.15 -43.75
N ASP A 3 -1.99 12.95 -44.38
CA ASP A 3 -3.17 13.53 -43.73
C ASP A 3 -4.02 12.45 -43.03
N ASP A 4 -4.20 11.29 -43.67
CA ASP A 4 -4.93 10.15 -43.08
C ASP A 4 -4.32 9.66 -41.76
N THR A 5 -2.98 9.68 -41.65
CA THR A 5 -2.29 9.26 -40.44
C THR A 5 -2.44 10.31 -39.32
N ALA A 6 -2.42 11.59 -39.68
CA ALA A 6 -2.61 12.71 -38.75
C ALA A 6 -4.04 12.72 -38.17
N GLU A 7 -5.05 12.55 -39.02
CA GLU A 7 -6.44 12.47 -38.59
C GLU A 7 -6.71 11.21 -37.76
N ALA A 8 -6.15 10.06 -38.12
CA ALA A 8 -6.26 8.85 -37.31
C ALA A 8 -5.64 9.03 -35.90
N ALA A 9 -4.48 9.69 -35.80
CA ALA A 9 -3.83 9.99 -34.53
C ALA A 9 -4.68 10.95 -33.67
N LYS A 10 -5.23 12.00 -34.30
CA LYS A 10 -6.13 12.96 -33.64
C LYS A 10 -7.36 12.26 -33.09
N HIS A 11 -8.02 11.44 -33.91
CA HIS A 11 -9.20 10.68 -33.52
C HIS A 11 -8.91 9.76 -32.35
N HIS A 12 -7.78 9.04 -32.38
CA HIS A 12 -7.38 8.14 -31.30
C HIS A 12 -7.15 8.89 -29.98
N LEU A 13 -6.33 9.96 -30.00
CA LEU A 13 -6.07 10.76 -28.80
C LEU A 13 -7.34 11.39 -28.23
N HIS A 14 -8.21 11.91 -29.09
CA HIS A 14 -9.48 12.49 -28.68
C HIS A 14 -10.40 11.44 -28.03
N LYS A 15 -10.44 10.22 -28.58
CA LYS A 15 -11.15 9.09 -27.97
C LYS A 15 -10.60 8.73 -26.59
N CYS A 16 -9.28 8.64 -26.45
CA CYS A 16 -8.63 8.34 -25.16
C CYS A 16 -8.89 9.43 -24.12
N LEU A 17 -8.88 10.70 -24.53
CA LEU A 17 -9.16 11.84 -23.66
C LEU A 17 -10.64 11.86 -23.23
N ARG A 18 -11.58 11.62 -24.15
CA ARG A 18 -13.01 11.49 -23.82
C ARG A 18 -13.26 10.38 -22.80
N TRP A 19 -12.69 9.20 -23.04
CA TRP A 19 -12.77 8.10 -22.07
C TRP A 19 -12.24 8.52 -20.69
N ALA A 20 -11.09 9.20 -20.63
CA ALA A 20 -10.53 9.64 -19.35
C ALA A 20 -11.44 10.67 -18.66
N ARG A 21 -12.06 11.56 -19.42
CA ARG A 21 -12.99 12.55 -18.86
C ARG A 21 -14.27 11.92 -18.32
N ASP A 22 -14.77 10.90 -19.00
CA ASP A 22 -15.98 10.18 -18.61
C ASP A 22 -15.82 9.45 -17.27
N GLU A 23 -14.59 9.04 -16.93
CA GLU A 23 -14.24 8.40 -15.65
C GLU A 23 -14.15 9.37 -14.46
N VAL A 24 -14.07 10.69 -14.69
CA VAL A 24 -13.85 11.67 -13.61
C VAL A 24 -15.06 11.85 -12.71
N LEU A 25 -16.24 12.09 -13.28
CA LEU A 25 -17.45 12.38 -12.51
C LEU A 25 -17.98 11.19 -11.71
N PRO A 26 -17.93 9.94 -12.22
CA PRO A 26 -18.27 8.75 -11.43
C PRO A 26 -17.49 8.64 -10.10
N LYS A 27 -16.29 9.21 -10.00
CA LYS A 27 -15.52 9.25 -8.74
C LYS A 27 -16.19 10.06 -7.65
N LEU A 28 -17.22 10.84 -7.95
CA LEU A 28 -18.03 11.52 -6.95
C LEU A 28 -19.22 10.67 -6.48
N ASP A 29 -19.66 9.67 -7.24
CA ASP A 29 -20.92 8.98 -6.98
C ASP A 29 -20.93 8.24 -5.63
N GLY A 30 -22.06 8.32 -4.93
CA GLY A 30 -22.27 7.68 -3.63
C GLY A 30 -21.65 8.39 -2.42
N LEU A 31 -20.88 9.47 -2.62
CA LEU A 31 -20.28 10.25 -1.54
C LEU A 31 -21.12 11.45 -1.15
N ASP A 32 -21.17 11.76 0.14
CA ASP A 32 -21.82 12.96 0.67
C ASP A 32 -21.00 14.25 0.38
N GLU A 33 -21.56 15.41 0.73
CA GLU A 33 -20.89 16.71 0.51
C GLU A 33 -19.58 16.87 1.29
N TYR A 34 -19.48 16.25 2.47
CA TYR A 34 -18.29 16.35 3.29
C TYR A 34 -17.15 15.54 2.65
N ASP A 35 -17.40 14.30 2.26
CA ASP A 35 -16.39 13.39 1.73
C ASP A 35 -15.83 13.83 0.36
N VAL A 36 -16.63 14.48 -0.49
CA VAL A 36 -16.10 15.03 -1.74
C VAL A 36 -15.25 16.29 -1.55
N ARG A 37 -15.40 17.00 -0.43
CA ARG A 37 -14.70 18.29 -0.15
C ARG A 37 -13.54 18.15 0.83
N ARG A 38 -13.55 17.14 1.70
CA ARG A 38 -12.57 17.05 2.79
C ARG A 38 -11.16 16.79 2.25
N PRO A 39 -10.13 17.42 2.84
CA PRO A 39 -8.74 17.12 2.52
C PRO A 39 -8.37 15.66 2.80
N MET A 40 -7.74 15.01 1.81
CA MET A 40 -7.21 13.64 1.91
C MET A 40 -5.68 13.61 1.99
N THR A 41 -5.04 14.77 1.80
CA THR A 41 -3.60 14.95 1.98
C THR A 41 -3.32 16.25 2.72
N ARG A 42 -2.08 16.41 3.21
CA ARG A 42 -1.63 17.64 3.89
C ARG A 42 -1.70 18.89 3.01
N THR A 43 -1.76 18.76 1.68
CA THR A 43 -1.84 19.88 0.74
C THR A 43 -3.27 20.32 0.43
N GLY A 44 -4.29 19.70 1.03
CA GLY A 44 -5.69 20.03 0.77
C GLY A 44 -6.32 19.30 -0.42
N LEU A 45 -5.63 18.30 -1.00
CA LEU A 45 -6.13 17.51 -2.13
C LEU A 45 -7.46 16.84 -1.75
N ASN A 46 -8.49 17.05 -2.57
CA ASN A 46 -9.83 16.49 -2.38
C ASN A 46 -10.50 16.24 -3.75
N LEU A 47 -11.56 15.42 -3.78
CA LEU A 47 -12.19 14.98 -5.02
C LEU A 47 -12.84 16.13 -5.81
N LEU A 48 -13.63 16.98 -5.14
CA LEU A 48 -14.36 18.06 -5.82
C LEU A 48 -13.40 19.13 -6.35
N GLY A 49 -12.33 19.42 -5.61
CA GLY A 49 -11.24 20.28 -6.03
C GLY A 49 -10.51 19.76 -7.27
N LEU A 50 -10.30 18.44 -7.36
CA LEU A 50 -9.70 17.82 -8.54
C LEU A 50 -10.58 18.01 -9.79
N VAL A 51 -11.91 17.90 -9.66
CA VAL A 51 -12.85 18.19 -10.77
C VAL A 51 -12.76 19.66 -11.20
N LYS A 52 -12.71 20.58 -10.24
CA LYS A 52 -12.56 22.02 -10.50
C LYS A 52 -11.25 22.35 -11.21
N HIS A 53 -10.15 21.74 -10.80
CA HIS A 53 -8.84 21.88 -11.44
C HIS A 53 -8.82 21.38 -12.87
N LEU A 54 -9.37 20.19 -13.12
CA LEU A 54 -9.47 19.67 -14.48
C LEU A 54 -10.33 20.59 -15.36
N ALA A 55 -11.43 21.14 -14.83
CA ALA A 55 -12.26 22.11 -15.56
C ALA A 55 -11.46 23.36 -15.95
N PHE A 56 -10.64 23.90 -15.04
CA PHE A 56 -9.79 25.05 -15.30
C PHE A 56 -8.77 24.78 -16.42
N PHE A 57 -8.09 23.64 -16.38
CA PHE A 57 -7.08 23.30 -17.39
C PHE A 57 -7.70 22.96 -18.74
N GLU A 58 -8.84 22.28 -18.78
CA GLU A 58 -9.61 22.06 -20.02
C GLU A 58 -9.97 23.38 -20.71
N ALA A 59 -10.55 24.33 -19.96
CA ALA A 59 -10.92 25.65 -20.47
C ALA A 59 -9.70 26.46 -20.93
N SER A 60 -8.60 26.39 -20.19
CA SER A 60 -7.40 27.17 -20.46
C SER A 60 -6.62 26.65 -21.67
N TYR A 61 -6.37 25.35 -21.73
CA TYR A 61 -5.57 24.75 -22.80
C TYR A 61 -6.31 24.72 -24.13
N PHE A 62 -7.60 24.39 -24.16
CA PHE A 62 -8.34 24.34 -25.42
C PHE A 62 -9.03 25.66 -25.77
N GLY A 63 -9.07 26.61 -24.85
CA GLY A 63 -9.61 27.94 -25.10
C GLY A 63 -8.53 28.97 -25.36
N PHE A 64 -7.87 29.40 -24.29
CA PHE A 64 -6.85 30.46 -24.36
C PHE A 64 -5.71 30.11 -25.32
N ALA A 65 -5.19 28.88 -25.29
CA ALA A 65 -4.02 28.54 -26.11
C ALA A 65 -4.28 28.60 -27.62
N PHE A 66 -5.52 28.38 -28.07
CA PHE A 66 -5.88 28.39 -29.49
C PHE A 66 -6.68 29.64 -29.90
N GLY A 67 -6.72 30.68 -29.06
CA GLY A 67 -7.48 31.90 -29.36
C GLY A 67 -8.98 31.66 -29.49
N ARG A 68 -9.52 30.69 -28.74
CA ARG A 68 -10.94 30.32 -28.71
C ARG A 68 -11.49 30.61 -27.31
N PRO A 69 -11.88 31.85 -26.98
CA PRO A 69 -12.21 32.22 -25.61
C PRO A 69 -13.26 31.30 -24.96
N TYR A 70 -12.95 30.82 -23.76
CA TYR A 70 -13.93 30.12 -22.93
C TYR A 70 -15.02 31.12 -22.49
N PRO A 71 -16.33 30.78 -22.60
CA PRO A 71 -17.41 31.75 -22.43
C PRO A 71 -17.63 32.22 -20.98
N GLU A 72 -17.02 31.55 -20.00
CA GLU A 72 -17.18 31.88 -18.58
C GLU A 72 -15.88 32.40 -17.98
N ALA A 73 -15.98 33.06 -16.82
CA ALA A 73 -14.82 33.50 -16.08
C ALA A 73 -13.98 32.30 -15.63
N ILE A 74 -12.70 32.31 -15.99
CA ILE A 74 -11.71 31.38 -15.46
C ILE A 74 -11.04 32.00 -14.23
N PRO A 75 -10.65 31.19 -13.22
CA PRO A 75 -9.81 31.64 -12.12
C PRO A 75 -8.60 32.48 -12.57
N VAL A 76 -8.32 33.55 -11.82
CA VAL A 76 -7.14 34.38 -12.06
C VAL A 76 -5.89 33.61 -11.66
N VAL A 77 -4.82 33.72 -12.46
CA VAL A 77 -3.52 33.05 -12.22
C VAL A 77 -2.38 34.06 -12.29
N ASP A 78 -1.25 33.71 -11.65
CA ASP A 78 0.00 34.49 -11.73
C ASP A 78 0.69 34.34 -13.11
N GLU A 79 1.82 35.03 -13.29
CA GLU A 79 2.62 34.97 -14.54
C GLU A 79 3.16 33.57 -14.85
N SER A 80 3.27 32.70 -13.83
CA SER A 80 3.66 31.29 -13.97
C SER A 80 2.45 30.37 -14.14
N PHE A 81 1.26 30.93 -14.37
CA PHE A 81 0.00 30.21 -14.53
C PHE A 81 -0.40 29.37 -13.31
N ARG A 82 -0.05 29.86 -12.12
CA ARG A 82 -0.39 29.22 -10.84
C ARG A 82 -1.45 30.02 -10.10
N ASN A 83 -2.30 29.31 -9.40
CA ASN A 83 -3.15 29.86 -8.35
C ASN A 83 -3.31 28.79 -7.25
N PRO A 84 -2.95 29.11 -5.98
CA PRO A 84 -3.01 28.14 -4.88
C PRO A 84 -4.44 27.66 -4.56
N ASP A 85 -5.45 28.44 -4.96
CA ASP A 85 -6.86 28.20 -4.70
C ASP A 85 -7.58 27.51 -5.87
N LEU A 86 -6.87 27.06 -6.93
CA LEU A 86 -7.48 26.35 -8.07
C LEU A 86 -8.24 25.08 -7.66
N MET A 87 -7.77 24.44 -6.58
CA MET A 87 -8.35 23.24 -6.00
C MET A 87 -9.37 23.54 -4.88
N TRP A 88 -9.50 24.81 -4.49
CA TRP A 88 -10.37 25.19 -3.39
C TRP A 88 -11.79 25.41 -3.88
N VAL A 89 -12.73 24.64 -3.32
CA VAL A 89 -14.17 24.78 -3.59
C VAL A 89 -14.82 25.37 -2.33
N PRO A 90 -15.10 26.68 -2.29
CA PRO A 90 -15.70 27.31 -1.13
C PRO A 90 -17.13 26.82 -0.89
N VAL A 91 -17.66 27.09 0.31
CA VAL A 91 -18.97 26.57 0.76
C VAL A 91 -20.14 27.13 -0.06
N ASP A 92 -19.98 28.31 -0.64
CA ASP A 92 -20.96 28.97 -1.51
C ASP A 92 -20.91 28.49 -2.97
N GLU A 93 -19.88 27.74 -3.35
CA GLU A 93 -19.81 27.03 -4.63
C GLU A 93 -20.33 25.60 -4.45
N SER A 94 -21.49 25.31 -5.07
CA SER A 94 -22.15 24.01 -4.97
C SER A 94 -21.43 22.94 -5.78
N ARG A 95 -21.62 21.67 -5.41
CA ARG A 95 -21.08 20.52 -6.15
C ARG A 95 -21.59 20.49 -7.58
N GLU A 96 -22.87 20.81 -7.79
CA GLU A 96 -23.50 20.87 -9.11
C GLU A 96 -22.87 21.95 -9.99
N GLN A 97 -22.49 23.09 -9.41
CA GLN A 97 -21.81 24.15 -10.13
C GLN A 97 -20.43 23.70 -10.63
N VAL A 98 -19.66 23.01 -9.78
CA VAL A 98 -18.36 22.43 -10.15
C VAL A 98 -18.50 21.36 -11.23
N VAL A 99 -19.45 20.44 -11.05
CA VAL A 99 -19.71 19.35 -12.01
C VAL A 99 -20.14 19.89 -13.36
N GLU A 100 -21.06 20.86 -13.40
CA GLU A 100 -21.48 21.44 -14.68
C GLU A 100 -20.37 22.32 -15.28
N GLY A 101 -19.57 23.00 -14.46
CA GLY A 101 -18.37 23.71 -14.91
C GLY A 101 -17.39 22.79 -15.64
N TYR A 102 -17.12 21.60 -15.08
CA TYR A 102 -16.31 20.59 -15.71
C TYR A 102 -16.91 20.10 -17.05
N ARG A 103 -18.21 19.76 -17.08
CA ARG A 103 -18.88 19.35 -18.31
C ARG A 103 -18.83 20.43 -19.40
N ARG A 104 -19.01 21.70 -19.04
CA ARG A 104 -18.90 22.84 -19.98
C ARG A 104 -17.48 22.97 -20.53
N ALA A 105 -16.46 22.85 -19.68
CA ALA A 105 -15.06 22.88 -20.08
C ALA A 105 -14.73 21.74 -21.06
N CYS A 106 -15.17 20.50 -20.79
CA CYS A 106 -14.99 19.38 -21.71
C CYS A 106 -15.68 19.62 -23.07
N ARG A 107 -16.93 20.13 -23.07
CA ARG A 107 -17.64 20.45 -24.33
C ARG A 107 -16.93 21.53 -25.14
N HIS A 108 -16.39 22.56 -24.48
CA HIS A 108 -15.61 23.59 -25.14
C HIS A 108 -14.32 23.02 -25.73
N ALA A 109 -13.63 22.16 -24.98
CA ALA A 109 -12.44 21.47 -25.45
C ALA A 109 -12.71 20.58 -26.67
N ASP A 110 -13.80 19.80 -26.66
CA ASP A 110 -14.22 18.99 -27.79
C ASP A 110 -14.48 19.84 -29.03
N ALA A 111 -15.17 20.97 -28.88
CA ALA A 111 -15.43 21.89 -29.99
C ALA A 111 -14.14 22.51 -30.57
N THR A 112 -13.11 22.75 -29.75
CA THR A 112 -11.79 23.17 -30.23
C THR A 112 -11.07 22.05 -30.96
N ILE A 113 -11.02 20.84 -30.38
CA ILE A 113 -10.36 19.68 -30.99
C ILE A 113 -11.00 19.36 -32.34
N GLU A 114 -12.33 19.37 -32.45
CA GLU A 114 -13.03 19.08 -33.70
C GLU A 114 -12.76 20.13 -34.77
N ALA A 115 -12.69 21.42 -34.40
CA ALA A 115 -12.55 22.52 -35.34
C ALA A 115 -11.14 22.71 -35.93
N LEU A 116 -10.09 22.22 -35.26
CA LEU A 116 -8.69 22.51 -35.62
C LEU A 116 -7.95 21.26 -36.11
N PRO A 117 -7.08 21.35 -37.13
CA PRO A 117 -6.20 20.23 -37.48
C PRO A 117 -5.25 19.90 -36.34
N ILE A 118 -4.73 18.66 -36.30
CA ILE A 118 -3.91 18.16 -35.17
C ILE A 118 -2.58 18.93 -35.00
N ASP A 119 -2.11 19.56 -36.06
CA ASP A 119 -0.90 20.38 -36.11
C ASP A 119 -1.20 21.88 -35.99
N ALA A 120 -2.45 22.27 -35.73
CA ALA A 120 -2.80 23.66 -35.45
C ALA A 120 -1.93 24.19 -34.31
N VAL A 121 -1.32 25.33 -34.54
CA VAL A 121 -0.37 25.94 -33.61
C VAL A 121 -1.13 26.83 -32.63
N GLY A 122 -1.01 26.50 -31.35
CA GLY A 122 -1.47 27.32 -30.23
C GLY A 122 -0.30 27.91 -29.46
N ARG A 123 -0.61 28.87 -28.58
CA ARG A 123 0.33 29.57 -27.73
C ARG A 123 0.10 29.20 -26.26
N VAL A 124 1.11 28.63 -25.60
CA VAL A 124 1.04 28.27 -24.18
C VAL A 124 2.15 29.01 -23.41
N PRO A 125 1.91 30.26 -22.97
CA PRO A 125 2.94 31.13 -22.40
C PRO A 125 3.68 30.51 -21.20
N TRP A 126 2.98 29.72 -20.37
CA TRP A 126 3.57 29.09 -19.20
C TRP A 126 4.42 27.85 -19.51
N TRP A 127 4.42 27.36 -20.75
CA TRP A 127 5.40 26.38 -21.23
C TRP A 127 6.65 27.05 -21.81
N GLY A 128 6.67 28.38 -21.90
CA GLY A 128 7.77 29.13 -22.51
C GLY A 128 7.91 28.91 -24.02
N THR A 129 6.86 28.44 -24.69
CA THR A 129 6.84 28.20 -26.14
C THR A 129 5.57 28.77 -26.77
N ASP A 130 5.75 29.47 -27.89
CA ASP A 130 4.68 30.11 -28.64
C ASP A 130 4.18 29.25 -29.82
N ASP A 131 4.82 28.10 -30.08
CA ASP A 131 4.49 27.19 -31.18
C ASP A 131 4.17 25.78 -30.66
N VAL A 132 2.98 25.60 -30.07
CA VAL A 132 2.54 24.33 -29.49
C VAL A 132 1.46 23.70 -30.36
N PRO A 133 1.74 22.58 -31.05
CA PRO A 133 0.72 21.87 -31.81
C PRO A 133 -0.43 21.37 -30.94
N LEU A 134 -1.65 21.33 -31.49
CA LEU A 134 -2.83 20.73 -30.83
C LEU A 134 -2.55 19.31 -30.32
N PHE A 135 -1.79 18.52 -31.07
CA PHE A 135 -1.28 17.21 -30.62
C PHE A 135 -0.67 17.25 -29.21
N ASN A 136 0.22 18.21 -28.95
CA ASN A 136 0.93 18.32 -27.68
C ASN A 136 -0.03 18.68 -26.54
N VAL A 137 -0.99 19.58 -26.81
CA VAL A 137 -2.00 19.97 -25.83
C VAL A 137 -2.95 18.81 -25.51
N MET A 138 -3.39 18.05 -26.52
CA MET A 138 -4.22 16.86 -26.33
C MET A 138 -3.49 15.79 -25.53
N ALA A 139 -2.22 15.52 -25.85
CA ALA A 139 -1.40 14.56 -25.11
C ALA A 139 -1.18 15.00 -23.65
N HIS A 140 -0.93 16.30 -23.44
CA HIS A 140 -0.80 16.86 -22.09
C HIS A 140 -2.09 16.70 -21.28
N MET A 141 -3.24 17.10 -21.82
CA MET A 141 -4.52 17.00 -21.11
C MET A 141 -4.96 15.55 -20.85
N LEU A 142 -4.59 14.61 -21.74
CA LEU A 142 -4.76 13.19 -21.47
C LEU A 142 -3.90 12.75 -20.27
N GLY A 143 -2.63 13.17 -20.21
CA GLY A 143 -1.73 12.89 -19.09
C GLY A 143 -2.24 13.49 -17.78
N GLU A 144 -2.62 14.77 -17.80
CA GLU A 144 -3.17 15.50 -16.66
C GLU A 144 -4.42 14.80 -16.09
N THR A 145 -5.39 14.48 -16.95
CA THR A 145 -6.63 13.81 -16.55
C THR A 145 -6.36 12.41 -15.98
N ARG A 146 -5.53 11.60 -16.65
CA ARG A 146 -5.18 10.24 -16.19
C ARG A 146 -4.41 10.26 -14.87
N GLN A 147 -3.51 11.21 -14.67
CA GLN A 147 -2.79 11.38 -13.41
C GLN A 147 -3.75 11.70 -12.26
N HIS A 148 -4.70 12.61 -12.49
CA HIS A 148 -5.69 12.97 -11.48
C HIS A 148 -6.73 11.87 -11.23
N LEU A 149 -7.08 11.06 -12.22
CA LEU A 149 -7.87 9.84 -12.00
C LEU A 149 -7.18 8.88 -11.02
N GLY A 150 -5.87 8.65 -11.16
CA GLY A 150 -5.11 7.84 -10.20
C GLY A 150 -5.13 8.41 -8.77
N HIS A 151 -5.10 9.74 -8.63
CA HIS A 151 -5.31 10.38 -7.32
C HIS A 151 -6.73 10.18 -6.79
N MET A 152 -7.75 10.28 -7.65
CA MET A 152 -9.15 10.03 -7.25
C MET A 152 -9.35 8.59 -6.79
N ASP A 153 -8.73 7.61 -7.45
CA ASP A 153 -8.80 6.19 -7.07
C ASP A 153 -8.23 5.95 -5.68
N LEU A 154 -7.06 6.50 -5.36
CA LEU A 154 -6.47 6.40 -4.02
C LEU A 154 -7.33 7.09 -2.95
N ILE A 155 -7.97 8.20 -3.30
CA ILE A 155 -8.90 8.87 -2.39
C ILE A 155 -10.14 8.00 -2.15
N ARG A 156 -10.70 7.37 -3.20
CA ARG A 156 -11.84 6.45 -3.04
C ARG A 156 -11.49 5.26 -2.18
N GLU A 157 -10.32 4.65 -2.40
CA GLU A 157 -9.84 3.55 -1.56
C GLU A 157 -9.84 3.93 -0.07
N GLN A 158 -9.45 5.17 0.25
CA GLN A 158 -9.43 5.67 1.64
C GLN A 158 -10.82 6.06 2.19
N LEU A 159 -11.75 6.50 1.34
CA LEU A 159 -13.08 6.93 1.75
C LEU A 159 -14.02 5.74 1.96
N ASP A 160 -14.09 4.84 0.99
CA ASP A 160 -15.10 3.79 0.92
C ASP A 160 -14.58 2.45 0.38
N GLY A 161 -13.25 2.32 0.20
CA GLY A 161 -12.61 1.09 -0.22
C GLY A 161 -12.70 0.79 -1.72
N ARG A 162 -13.40 1.61 -2.53
CA ARG A 162 -13.50 1.36 -3.97
C ARG A 162 -12.15 1.57 -4.66
N VAL A 163 -11.83 0.74 -5.65
CA VAL A 163 -10.54 0.75 -6.35
C VAL A 163 -10.70 0.76 -7.87
N GLY A 164 -10.00 1.67 -8.55
CA GLY A 164 -9.96 1.72 -10.02
C GLY A 164 -11.33 1.97 -10.66
N GLU A 165 -11.56 1.33 -11.82
CA GLU A 165 -12.83 1.42 -12.58
C GLU A 165 -14.00 0.74 -11.84
N ASP A 166 -13.71 -0.17 -10.92
CA ASP A 166 -14.72 -0.89 -10.14
C ASP A 166 -15.22 0.02 -9.00
N VAL A 167 -16.33 0.70 -9.28
CA VAL A 167 -17.08 1.52 -8.31
C VAL A 167 -17.85 0.66 -7.29
N GLU A 168 -17.59 -0.63 -7.20
CA GLU A 168 -18.20 -1.53 -6.21
C GLU A 168 -17.34 -1.59 -4.93
N PRO A 169 -17.97 -1.57 -3.74
CA PRO A 169 -17.25 -1.76 -2.49
C PRO A 169 -16.55 -3.13 -2.44
N LEU A 170 -15.38 -3.19 -1.80
CA LEU A 170 -14.64 -4.44 -1.59
C LEU A 170 -15.47 -5.46 -0.81
N SER A 171 -15.36 -6.73 -1.18
CA SER A 171 -15.89 -7.83 -0.37
C SER A 171 -15.05 -8.04 0.90
N SER A 172 -15.59 -8.76 1.88
CA SER A 172 -14.83 -9.14 3.08
C SER A 172 -13.65 -10.07 2.76
N GLU A 173 -13.76 -10.88 1.70
CA GLU A 173 -12.67 -11.74 1.22
C GLU A 173 -11.54 -10.90 0.62
N ASP A 174 -11.88 -9.89 -0.19
CA ASP A 174 -10.91 -8.94 -0.73
C ASP A 174 -10.18 -8.20 0.39
N ALA A 175 -10.91 -7.75 1.41
CA ALA A 175 -10.33 -7.07 2.57
C ALA A 175 -9.32 -7.96 3.32
N ALA A 176 -9.63 -9.26 3.49
CA ALA A 176 -8.72 -10.21 4.14
C ALA A 176 -7.45 -10.49 3.31
N ASP A 177 -7.60 -10.66 1.98
CA ASP A 177 -6.47 -10.78 1.06
C ASP A 177 -5.59 -9.53 1.08
N PHE A 178 -6.20 -8.34 1.04
CA PHE A 178 -5.48 -7.06 1.04
C PHE A 178 -4.72 -6.88 2.34
N ALA A 179 -5.34 -7.18 3.48
CA ALA A 179 -4.67 -7.13 4.77
C ALA A 179 -3.48 -8.09 4.82
N ARG A 180 -3.60 -9.31 4.28
CA ARG A 180 -2.49 -10.26 4.18
C ARG A 180 -1.36 -9.72 3.29
N ARG A 181 -1.69 -9.18 2.11
CA ARG A 181 -0.70 -8.59 1.19
C ARG A 181 -0.03 -7.35 1.79
N TRP A 182 -0.79 -6.49 2.45
CA TRP A 182 -0.27 -5.32 3.15
C TRP A 182 0.72 -5.72 4.23
N ARG A 183 0.36 -6.67 5.12
CA ARG A 183 1.27 -7.18 6.16
C ARG A 183 2.56 -7.74 5.57
N ARG A 184 2.47 -8.49 4.46
CA ARG A 184 3.64 -9.01 3.75
C ARG A 184 4.54 -7.89 3.22
N THR A 185 3.96 -6.88 2.59
CA THR A 185 4.69 -5.72 2.03
C THR A 185 5.35 -4.89 3.13
N GLU A 186 4.64 -4.61 4.22
CA GLU A 186 5.16 -3.84 5.36
C GLU A 186 6.34 -4.56 6.04
N LYS A 187 6.21 -5.88 6.28
CA LYS A 187 7.32 -6.69 6.81
C LYS A 187 8.55 -6.61 5.91
N ALA A 188 8.38 -6.75 4.58
CA ALA A 188 9.47 -6.65 3.63
C ALA A 188 10.13 -5.27 3.64
N ALA A 189 9.34 -4.19 3.71
CA ALA A 189 9.83 -2.81 3.79
C ALA A 189 10.62 -2.56 5.09
N ARG A 190 10.14 -3.06 6.24
CA ARG A 190 10.84 -2.95 7.52
C ARG A 190 12.19 -3.65 7.52
N VAL A 191 12.26 -4.85 6.97
CA VAL A 191 13.52 -5.58 6.87
C VAL A 191 14.48 -4.87 5.91
N ALA A 192 14.02 -4.49 4.71
CA ALA A 192 14.84 -3.79 3.73
C ALA A 192 15.37 -2.44 4.26
N GLY A 193 14.57 -1.73 5.06
CA GLY A 193 14.95 -0.46 5.69
C GLY A 193 15.71 -0.59 7.00
N HIS A 194 16.13 -1.80 7.42
CA HIS A 194 16.77 -2.06 8.72
C HIS A 194 15.97 -1.53 9.92
N ARG A 195 14.63 -1.48 9.81
CA ARG A 195 13.71 -1.10 10.89
C ARG A 195 13.36 -2.27 11.80
N PHE A 196 13.57 -3.51 11.34
CA PHE A 196 13.41 -4.69 12.18
C PHE A 196 14.57 -4.84 13.17
N VAL A 197 15.81 -4.85 12.69
CA VAL A 197 17.01 -4.68 13.52
C VAL A 197 17.98 -3.72 12.83
N PRO A 198 18.75 -2.90 13.59
CA PRO A 198 19.73 -2.00 13.01
C PRO A 198 20.76 -2.71 12.13
N ALA A 199 21.29 -2.05 11.11
CA ALA A 199 22.28 -2.63 10.18
C ALA A 199 23.57 -3.14 10.86
N GLY A 200 23.93 -2.61 12.03
CA GLY A 200 25.10 -3.05 12.82
C GLY A 200 24.76 -4.02 13.96
N PHE A 201 23.50 -4.34 14.20
CA PHE A 201 23.09 -5.18 15.31
C PHE A 201 23.58 -6.63 15.11
N VAL A 202 24.18 -7.19 16.16
CA VAL A 202 24.63 -8.58 16.20
C VAL A 202 23.61 -9.35 17.02
N ALA A 203 22.81 -10.17 16.34
CA ALA A 203 21.76 -10.94 17.00
C ALA A 203 22.37 -11.93 18.01
N PRO A 204 21.88 -11.94 19.27
CA PRO A 204 22.22 -12.97 20.23
C PRO A 204 21.96 -14.38 19.66
N ARG A 205 22.92 -15.29 19.84
CA ARG A 205 22.78 -16.68 19.36
C ARG A 205 22.38 -17.65 20.48
N SER A 206 22.30 -17.21 21.72
CA SER A 206 21.87 -18.08 22.82
C SER A 206 21.24 -17.30 23.95
N LEU A 207 20.29 -17.95 24.61
CA LEU A 207 19.78 -17.58 25.93
C LEU A 207 19.98 -18.82 26.83
N VAL A 208 20.65 -18.64 27.97
CA VAL A 208 20.85 -19.69 28.96
C VAL A 208 20.04 -19.34 30.20
N HIS A 209 19.10 -20.20 30.55
CA HIS A 209 18.28 -20.12 31.75
C HIS A 209 18.34 -21.46 32.48
N ASP A 210 18.11 -21.49 33.80
CA ASP A 210 18.25 -22.69 34.63
C ASP A 210 17.39 -23.88 34.16
N ARG A 211 16.30 -23.60 33.44
CA ARG A 211 15.33 -24.59 32.97
C ARG A 211 15.24 -24.73 31.44
N VAL A 212 15.83 -23.82 30.67
CA VAL A 212 15.76 -23.84 29.20
C VAL A 212 17.02 -23.23 28.60
N ARG A 213 17.47 -23.76 27.46
CA ARG A 213 18.51 -23.14 26.64
C ARG A 213 17.98 -22.89 25.24
N LEU A 214 18.25 -21.71 24.69
CA LEU A 214 17.94 -21.40 23.30
C LEU A 214 19.22 -21.39 22.46
N GLU A 215 19.10 -21.87 21.22
CA GLU A 215 20.09 -21.70 20.16
C GLU A 215 19.40 -21.59 18.79
N PRO A 216 20.05 -21.06 17.74
CA PRO A 216 19.38 -20.77 16.48
C PRO A 216 18.89 -22.07 15.84
N LEU A 217 17.61 -22.10 15.49
CA LEU A 217 17.00 -23.25 14.82
C LEU A 217 17.65 -23.44 13.43
N GLY A 218 17.83 -24.70 13.03
CA GLY A 218 18.51 -25.04 11.78
C GLY A 218 18.42 -26.53 11.45
N PRO A 219 18.90 -26.94 10.25
CA PRO A 219 18.74 -28.29 9.72
C PRO A 219 19.19 -29.43 10.65
N GLN A 220 20.17 -29.17 11.52
CA GLN A 220 20.66 -30.16 12.49
C GLN A 220 19.60 -30.59 13.52
N HIS A 221 18.53 -29.81 13.69
CA HIS A 221 17.45 -30.08 14.63
C HIS A 221 16.29 -30.85 14.01
N ASN A 222 16.32 -31.17 12.70
CA ASN A 222 15.14 -31.60 11.95
C ASN A 222 14.36 -32.75 12.58
N ASP A 223 15.05 -33.84 12.93
CA ASP A 223 14.38 -35.03 13.45
C ASP A 223 13.79 -34.78 14.85
N ALA A 224 14.52 -34.06 15.70
CA ALA A 224 14.12 -33.78 17.09
C ALA A 224 13.00 -32.72 17.17
N ASP A 225 13.09 -31.65 16.37
CA ASP A 225 12.06 -30.63 16.25
C ASP A 225 10.77 -31.21 15.65
N HIS A 226 10.87 -32.02 14.59
CA HIS A 226 9.73 -32.71 13.99
C HIS A 226 9.02 -33.61 15.02
N ALA A 227 9.78 -34.39 15.78
CA ALA A 227 9.22 -35.21 16.85
C ALA A 227 8.56 -34.39 17.97
N ALA A 228 9.17 -33.25 18.35
CA ALA A 228 8.69 -32.38 19.41
C ALA A 228 7.31 -31.78 19.08
N TRP A 229 7.13 -31.14 17.93
CA TRP A 229 5.84 -30.53 17.60
C TRP A 229 4.80 -31.58 17.17
N THR A 230 5.20 -32.67 16.49
CA THR A 230 4.27 -33.75 16.08
C THR A 230 3.61 -34.41 17.30
N SER A 231 4.37 -34.63 18.38
CA SER A 231 3.83 -35.18 19.63
C SER A 231 3.00 -34.18 20.44
N SER A 232 3.00 -32.90 20.04
CA SER A 232 2.45 -31.79 20.83
C SER A 232 1.42 -30.94 20.07
N ILE A 233 0.93 -31.38 18.91
CA ILE A 233 0.04 -30.58 18.03
C ILE A 233 -1.12 -29.96 18.80
N ASP A 234 -1.88 -30.75 19.56
CA ASP A 234 -3.04 -30.28 20.31
C ASP A 234 -2.66 -29.24 21.38
N HIS A 235 -1.51 -29.44 22.04
CA HIS A 235 -0.99 -28.52 23.03
C HIS A 235 -0.58 -27.19 22.38
N VAL A 236 0.23 -27.21 21.30
CA VAL A 236 0.69 -26.00 20.61
C VAL A 236 -0.48 -25.19 20.05
N ARG A 237 -1.51 -25.85 19.51
CA ARG A 237 -2.73 -25.17 19.01
C ARG A 237 -3.58 -24.58 20.14
N ALA A 238 -3.48 -25.14 21.35
CA ALA A 238 -4.12 -24.59 22.54
C ALA A 238 -3.28 -23.48 23.20
N THR A 239 -1.98 -23.39 22.89
CA THR A 239 -1.10 -22.32 23.37
C THR A 239 -1.56 -20.98 22.82
N PRO A 240 -1.95 -20.02 23.68
CA PRO A 240 -2.31 -18.68 23.24
C PRO A 240 -1.15 -18.04 22.46
N GLY A 241 -1.45 -17.49 21.29
CA GLY A 241 -0.51 -16.67 20.54
C GLY A 241 -0.23 -17.06 19.10
N TYR A 242 -0.85 -18.13 18.60
CA TYR A 242 -0.88 -18.49 17.19
C TYR A 242 -2.22 -18.06 16.57
N PRO A 243 -2.35 -16.81 16.09
CA PRO A 243 -3.63 -16.16 15.81
C PRO A 243 -4.46 -16.81 14.70
N ASP A 244 -3.81 -17.55 13.79
CA ASP A 244 -4.51 -18.20 12.69
C ASP A 244 -5.05 -19.60 13.06
N GLY A 245 -4.62 -20.19 14.20
CA GLY A 245 -5.04 -21.52 14.65
C GLY A 245 -4.64 -22.71 13.74
N ASP A 246 -4.04 -22.40 12.58
CA ASP A 246 -3.70 -23.35 11.51
C ASP A 246 -2.32 -23.97 11.64
N TRP A 247 -1.52 -23.50 12.62
CA TRP A 247 -0.22 -24.05 12.95
C TRP A 247 -0.21 -24.65 14.37
N PRO A 248 0.36 -25.85 14.56
CA PRO A 248 0.89 -26.76 13.53
C PRO A 248 -0.21 -27.41 12.68
N PRO A 249 0.10 -27.89 11.46
CA PRO A 249 -0.89 -28.51 10.58
C PRO A 249 -1.48 -29.76 11.25
N ALA A 250 -2.81 -29.85 11.30
CA ALA A 250 -3.51 -30.97 11.95
C ALA A 250 -3.14 -32.35 11.38
N GLY A 251 -2.81 -32.41 10.09
CA GLY A 251 -2.40 -33.63 9.40
C GLY A 251 -0.91 -33.99 9.55
N GLY A 252 -0.14 -33.20 10.31
CA GLY A 252 1.31 -33.30 10.37
C GLY A 252 1.99 -32.83 9.07
N MET A 253 3.32 -32.93 9.05
CA MET A 253 4.15 -32.74 7.85
C MET A 253 5.21 -33.83 7.80
N THR A 254 5.80 -34.04 6.64
CA THR A 254 6.94 -34.94 6.44
C THR A 254 8.23 -34.33 7.02
N LEU A 255 9.24 -35.19 7.26
CA LEU A 255 10.57 -34.73 7.66
C LEU A 255 11.23 -33.83 6.59
N GLU A 256 10.88 -34.01 5.31
CA GLU A 256 11.38 -33.18 4.21
C GLU A 256 10.77 -31.77 4.25
N GLU A 257 9.46 -31.68 4.48
CA GLU A 257 8.76 -30.40 4.68
C GLU A 257 9.29 -29.66 5.91
N ASN A 258 9.51 -30.36 7.03
CA ASN A 258 10.12 -29.79 8.23
C ASN A 258 11.54 -29.28 7.96
N LEU A 259 12.35 -30.04 7.22
CA LEU A 259 13.71 -29.65 6.86
C LEU A 259 13.71 -28.38 5.99
N ALA A 260 12.78 -28.27 5.05
CA ALA A 260 12.61 -27.07 4.24
C ALA A 260 12.24 -25.85 5.09
N ASP A 261 11.39 -26.04 6.10
CA ASP A 261 10.98 -25.02 7.06
C ASP A 261 12.15 -24.53 7.93
N LEU A 262 12.92 -25.45 8.53
CA LEU A 262 14.13 -25.16 9.31
C LEU A 262 15.20 -24.47 8.47
N THR A 263 15.36 -24.88 7.21
CA THR A 263 16.29 -24.23 6.28
C THR A 263 15.89 -22.79 5.99
N ARG A 264 14.58 -22.52 5.86
CA ARG A 264 14.05 -21.15 5.72
C ARG A 264 14.34 -20.33 6.97
N HIS A 265 14.08 -20.87 8.16
CA HIS A 265 14.35 -20.19 9.44
C HIS A 265 15.83 -19.86 9.64
N ALA A 266 16.73 -20.80 9.33
CA ALA A 266 18.17 -20.57 9.38
C ALA A 266 18.59 -19.44 8.41
N ARG A 267 18.04 -19.42 7.19
CA ARG A 267 18.28 -18.34 6.23
C ARG A 267 17.72 -17.00 6.71
N ASP A 268 16.53 -16.99 7.31
CA ASP A 268 15.94 -15.78 7.89
C ASP A 268 16.83 -15.20 8.99
N PHE A 269 17.41 -16.05 9.84
CA PHE A 269 18.35 -15.64 10.88
C PHE A 269 19.59 -14.94 10.27
N GLU A 270 20.27 -15.61 9.34
CA GLU A 270 21.49 -15.09 8.70
C GLU A 270 21.22 -13.82 7.88
N THR A 271 20.01 -13.70 7.31
CA THR A 271 19.59 -12.52 6.53
C THR A 271 18.80 -11.48 7.35
N ARG A 272 18.68 -11.68 8.67
CA ARG A 272 18.01 -10.76 9.62
C ARG A 272 16.55 -10.45 9.25
N ARG A 273 15.85 -11.45 8.72
CA ARG A 273 14.42 -11.38 8.36
C ARG A 273 13.50 -11.88 9.48
N GLY A 274 14.06 -12.65 10.39
CA GLY A 274 13.42 -13.22 11.57
C GLY A 274 14.46 -14.02 12.34
N PHE A 275 14.21 -14.26 13.62
CA PHE A 275 15.11 -15.02 14.47
C PHE A 275 14.32 -16.15 15.13
N THR A 276 14.58 -17.37 14.69
CA THR A 276 13.98 -18.57 15.25
C THR A 276 15.01 -19.33 16.07
N PHE A 277 14.62 -19.75 17.25
CA PHE A 277 15.43 -20.51 18.17
C PHE A 277 14.75 -21.84 18.50
N THR A 278 15.51 -22.92 18.55
CA THR A 278 15.06 -24.14 19.21
C THR A 278 15.22 -23.96 20.72
N VAL A 279 14.31 -24.55 21.49
CA VAL A 279 14.36 -24.60 22.95
C VAL A 279 14.81 -25.99 23.35
N LEU A 280 15.89 -26.05 24.12
CA LEU A 280 16.54 -27.27 24.56
C LEU A 280 16.39 -27.45 26.07
N ASP A 281 16.21 -28.69 26.51
CA ASP A 281 16.38 -29.04 27.93
C ASP A 281 17.87 -28.93 28.29
N PRO A 282 18.26 -28.14 29.30
CA PRO A 282 19.65 -28.00 29.70
C PRO A 282 20.30 -29.30 30.20
N ALA A 283 19.52 -30.28 30.67
CA ALA A 283 20.02 -31.51 31.29
C ALA A 283 20.60 -32.51 30.28
N ASP A 284 19.93 -32.68 29.14
CA ASP A 284 20.30 -33.68 28.12
C ASP A 284 20.38 -33.12 26.69
N GLY A 285 19.96 -31.87 26.47
CA GLY A 285 19.96 -31.22 25.17
C GLY A 285 18.81 -31.64 24.26
N ASP A 286 17.76 -32.28 24.78
CA ASP A 286 16.58 -32.65 23.98
C ASP A 286 15.84 -31.41 23.46
N VAL A 287 15.26 -31.50 22.27
CA VAL A 287 14.44 -30.42 21.70
C VAL A 287 13.07 -30.46 22.36
N ILE A 288 12.78 -29.40 23.09
CA ILE A 288 11.55 -29.25 23.87
C ILE A 288 10.64 -28.14 23.40
N GLY A 289 10.99 -27.37 22.37
CA GLY A 289 10.15 -26.29 21.87
C GLY A 289 10.84 -25.39 20.85
N CYS A 290 10.18 -24.28 20.51
CA CYS A 290 10.71 -23.25 19.64
C CYS A 290 10.26 -21.84 20.06
N VAL A 291 11.07 -20.84 19.70
CA VAL A 291 10.77 -19.41 19.84
C VAL A 291 10.92 -18.73 18.47
N TYR A 292 9.96 -17.90 18.09
CA TYR A 292 9.92 -17.18 16.83
C TYR A 292 9.85 -15.68 17.09
N LEU A 293 10.81 -14.93 16.52
CA LEU A 293 10.88 -13.48 16.60
C LEU A 293 10.83 -12.93 15.17
N TYR A 294 9.68 -12.41 14.76
CA TYR A 294 9.47 -11.91 13.39
C TYR A 294 8.96 -10.47 13.39
N PRO A 295 9.24 -9.66 12.33
CA PRO A 295 8.75 -8.29 12.27
C PRO A 295 7.23 -8.27 12.41
N ALA A 296 6.73 -7.45 13.32
CA ALA A 296 5.32 -7.14 13.40
C ALA A 296 4.89 -6.29 12.20
N ALA A 297 3.64 -6.47 11.78
CA ALA A 297 3.10 -5.73 10.64
C ALA A 297 2.37 -4.46 11.06
N ASP A 298 2.08 -4.28 12.34
CA ASP A 298 1.27 -3.19 12.88
C ASP A 298 2.14 -2.18 13.62
N GLU A 299 1.60 -1.61 14.70
CA GLU A 299 2.35 -0.70 15.53
C GLU A 299 3.55 -1.39 16.21
N HIS A 300 3.57 -2.70 16.44
CA HIS A 300 4.65 -3.36 17.16
C HIS A 300 5.97 -3.43 16.35
N ASP A 301 7.06 -3.75 17.05
CA ASP A 301 8.39 -3.89 16.45
C ASP A 301 8.67 -5.35 16.04
N VAL A 302 8.20 -6.30 16.86
CA VAL A 302 8.42 -7.74 16.73
C VAL A 302 7.20 -8.50 17.27
N VAL A 303 6.83 -9.61 16.63
CA VAL A 303 5.91 -10.61 17.19
C VAL A 303 6.75 -11.72 17.78
N VAL A 304 6.49 -12.03 19.05
CA VAL A 304 7.18 -13.04 19.85
C VAL A 304 6.23 -14.19 20.09
N GLN A 305 6.55 -15.36 19.54
CA GLN A 305 5.79 -16.59 19.75
C GLN A 305 6.70 -17.66 20.30
N SER A 306 6.18 -18.48 21.21
CA SER A 306 6.93 -19.58 21.81
C SER A 306 6.00 -20.70 22.20
N TRP A 307 6.49 -21.93 22.11
CA TRP A 307 5.82 -23.13 22.63
C TRP A 307 6.85 -24.11 23.16
N VAL A 308 6.40 -24.99 24.06
CA VAL A 308 7.14 -26.16 24.50
C VAL A 308 6.32 -27.43 24.24
N ARG A 309 6.94 -28.60 24.30
CA ARG A 309 6.26 -29.89 24.15
C ARG A 309 5.22 -30.09 25.24
N ALA A 310 4.20 -30.88 24.93
CA ALA A 310 3.09 -31.16 25.85
C ALA A 310 3.54 -31.82 27.18
N ASP A 311 4.59 -32.65 27.14
CA ASP A 311 5.19 -33.27 28.33
C ASP A 311 6.07 -32.30 29.16
N HIS A 312 6.28 -31.08 28.66
CA HIS A 312 7.01 -29.98 29.29
C HIS A 312 6.14 -28.72 29.45
N ALA A 313 4.81 -28.85 29.40
CA ALA A 313 3.87 -27.72 29.39
C ALA A 313 4.01 -26.78 30.61
N ASP A 314 4.59 -27.22 31.72
CA ASP A 314 4.90 -26.36 32.88
C ASP A 314 6.00 -25.32 32.58
N LEU A 315 6.76 -25.50 31.49
CA LEU A 315 7.79 -24.57 31.02
C LEU A 315 7.27 -23.44 30.14
N ASP A 316 6.02 -23.47 29.66
CA ASP A 316 5.47 -22.43 28.78
C ASP A 316 5.62 -21.02 29.36
N ALA A 317 5.23 -20.85 30.62
CA ALA A 317 5.33 -19.56 31.31
C ALA A 317 6.78 -19.18 31.60
N VAL A 318 7.62 -20.17 31.96
CA VAL A 318 9.04 -19.97 32.23
C VAL A 318 9.78 -19.49 30.98
N LEU A 319 9.50 -20.12 29.83
CA LEU A 319 10.06 -19.74 28.54
C LEU A 319 9.61 -18.33 28.14
N ALA A 320 8.32 -18.03 28.24
CA ALA A 320 7.78 -16.72 27.91
C ALA A 320 8.41 -15.60 28.76
N ASP A 321 8.58 -15.85 30.06
CA ASP A 321 9.21 -14.90 30.98
C ASP A 321 10.71 -14.70 30.70
N ALA A 322 11.44 -15.79 30.43
CA ALA A 322 12.85 -15.73 30.08
C ALA A 322 13.08 -14.98 28.76
N VAL A 323 12.27 -15.27 27.73
CA VAL A 323 12.33 -14.58 26.43
C VAL A 323 11.96 -13.11 26.58
N ARG A 324 10.96 -12.76 27.41
CA ARG A 324 10.62 -11.36 27.70
C ARG A 324 11.82 -10.61 28.26
N GLN A 325 12.44 -11.12 29.32
CA GLN A 325 13.59 -10.48 29.96
C GLN A 325 14.78 -10.37 29.00
N TRP A 326 14.98 -11.39 28.17
CA TRP A 326 16.03 -11.39 27.15
C TRP A 326 15.80 -10.34 26.07
N ILE A 327 14.57 -10.18 25.58
CA ILE A 327 14.20 -9.13 24.63
C ILE A 327 14.46 -7.75 25.23
N ASP A 328 14.03 -7.53 26.48
CA ASP A 328 14.15 -6.22 27.12
C ASP A 328 15.62 -5.84 27.42
N SER A 329 16.55 -6.79 27.42
CA SER A 329 17.97 -6.57 27.75
C SER A 329 18.92 -6.62 26.55
N GLU A 330 18.72 -7.56 25.62
CA GLU A 330 19.69 -7.90 24.57
C GLU A 330 19.21 -7.53 23.15
N TRP A 331 17.93 -7.16 23.00
CA TRP A 331 17.33 -6.85 21.70
C TRP A 331 16.97 -5.36 21.56
N PRO A 332 16.92 -4.81 20.32
CA PRO A 332 16.74 -3.38 20.10
C PRO A 332 15.27 -2.93 20.12
N TRP A 333 14.33 -3.84 20.33
CA TRP A 333 12.90 -3.59 20.22
C TRP A 333 12.35 -2.93 21.48
N THR A 334 11.35 -2.06 21.30
CA THR A 334 10.72 -1.31 22.40
C THR A 334 9.25 -1.65 22.58
N ARG A 335 8.59 -2.14 21.51
CA ARG A 335 7.18 -2.51 21.50
C ARG A 335 6.99 -3.93 20.94
N PRO A 336 7.44 -4.96 21.67
CA PRO A 336 7.20 -6.35 21.30
C PRO A 336 5.72 -6.71 21.49
N ASP A 337 5.11 -7.31 20.47
CA ASP A 337 3.85 -8.03 20.56
C ASP A 337 4.10 -9.44 21.08
N ARG A 338 3.33 -9.86 22.08
CA ARG A 338 3.41 -11.18 22.72
C ARG A 338 2.01 -11.79 22.73
N PRO A 339 1.51 -12.27 21.57
CA PRO A 339 0.14 -12.74 21.46
C PRO A 339 -0.18 -13.77 22.54
N GLY A 340 -1.24 -13.53 23.31
CA GLY A 340 -1.72 -14.49 24.32
C GLY A 340 -0.90 -14.59 25.63
N ARG A 341 -0.01 -13.63 25.92
CA ARG A 341 0.81 -13.62 27.14
C ARG A 341 0.83 -12.27 27.85
#